data_AF-A0AAJ2G0V7-F1
#
_entry.id   AF-A0AAJ2G0V7-F1
#
_cell.length_a   1.000
_cell.length_b   1.000
_cell.length_c   1.000
_cell.angle_alpha   90.00
_cell.angle_beta   90.00
_cell.angle_gamma   90.00
#
_symmetry.space_group_name_H-M   'P 1'
#
loop_
_entity.id
_entity.type
_entity.pdbx_description
1 polymer ?
#
loop_
_entity_poly.entity_id
_entity_poly.type
_entity_poly.pdbx_seq_one_letter_code
_entity_poly.pdbx_strand_id
1 'polypeptide(L)'
;MLGTLQDKLIAGGLAVALTVSVGGNIKQGFTARDLRTTVRTFDKQLNDPKTGYVARLTTCKANNQILSVGIDRQNASIATNAARGAAAVADATRSVADAQVKTAEAQRKATAILNTQPSGDTACAKVLDVDARLLESLK
;
A
#
# COMPACT_ATOMS: atom_id res chain seq x y z
N MET A 1 95.91 13.72 -11.83
CA MET A 1 95.48 12.53 -12.60
C MET A 1 94.05 12.76 -13.05
N LEU A 2 93.87 13.28 -14.27
CA LEU A 2 92.56 13.52 -14.87
C LEU A 2 92.22 12.28 -15.70
N GLY A 3 91.18 11.53 -15.29
CA GLY A 3 90.71 10.34 -15.99
C GLY A 3 90.40 10.63 -17.46
N THR A 4 90.55 9.60 -18.29
CA THR A 4 90.47 9.70 -19.74
C THR A 4 89.08 10.18 -20.20
N LEU A 5 88.99 10.72 -21.41
CA LEU A 5 87.71 11.20 -21.96
C LEU A 5 86.64 10.10 -21.99
N GLN A 6 87.07 8.83 -22.17
CA GLN A 6 86.21 7.65 -22.11
C GLN A 6 85.61 7.42 -20.72
N ASP A 7 86.38 7.59 -19.64
CA ASP A 7 85.87 7.41 -18.27
C ASP A 7 84.77 8.42 -17.94
N LYS A 8 84.90 9.65 -18.44
CA LYS A 8 83.88 10.70 -18.27
C LYS A 8 82.60 10.42 -19.04
N LEU A 9 82.70 9.88 -20.25
CA LEU A 9 81.55 9.49 -21.06
C LEU A 9 80.81 8.29 -20.47
N ILE A 10 81.54 7.28 -19.97
CA ILE A 10 80.96 6.11 -19.32
C ILE A 10 80.26 6.50 -18.02
N ALA A 11 80.92 7.30 -17.17
CA ALA A 11 80.32 7.79 -15.93
C ALA A 11 79.08 8.67 -16.18
N GLY A 12 79.14 9.56 -17.18
CA GLY A 12 78.00 10.39 -17.58
C GLY A 12 76.81 9.57 -18.10
N GLY A 13 77.06 8.57 -18.95
CA GLY A 13 76.03 7.69 -19.49
C GLY A 13 75.33 6.85 -18.41
N LEU A 14 76.09 6.31 -17.46
CA LEU A 14 75.56 5.57 -16.31
C LEU A 14 74.70 6.46 -15.39
N ALA A 15 75.14 7.69 -15.12
CA ALA A 15 74.38 8.63 -14.30
C ALA A 15 73.02 8.99 -14.93
N VAL A 16 72.98 9.21 -16.25
CA VAL A 16 71.73 9.49 -16.98
C VAL A 16 70.80 8.28 -16.95
N ALA A 17 71.31 7.07 -17.22
CA ALA A 17 70.51 5.85 -17.20
C ALA A 17 69.88 5.57 -15.82
N LEU A 18 70.65 5.76 -14.74
CA LEU A 18 70.15 5.66 -13.36
C LEU A 18 69.06 6.70 -13.07
N THR A 19 69.26 7.95 -13.49
CA THR A 19 68.30 9.03 -13.26
C THR A 19 66.96 8.77 -13.98
N VAL A 20 67.02 8.29 -15.23
CA VAL A 20 65.82 7.92 -16.01
C VAL A 20 65.11 6.72 -15.37
N SER A 21 65.85 5.70 -14.92
CA SER A 21 65.28 4.53 -14.26
C SER A 21 64.57 4.89 -12.94
N VAL A 22 65.20 5.73 -12.10
CA VAL A 22 64.60 6.21 -10.86
C VAL A 22 63.35 7.05 -11.14
N GLY A 23 63.40 7.96 -12.12
CA GLY A 23 62.23 8.77 -12.52
C GLY A 23 61.05 7.92 -13.01
N GLY A 24 61.30 6.87 -13.79
CA GLY A 24 60.29 5.92 -14.26
C GLY A 24 59.60 5.16 -13.12
N ASN A 25 60.38 4.66 -12.17
CA ASN A 25 59.86 3.95 -10.98
C ASN A 25 59.02 4.87 -10.08
N ILE A 26 59.42 6.12 -9.89
CA ILE A 26 58.65 7.11 -9.12
C ILE A 26 57.30 7.38 -9.78
N LYS A 27 57.27 7.61 -11.11
CA LYS A 27 56.02 7.82 -11.86
C LYS A 27 55.09 6.62 -11.74
N GLN A 28 55.60 5.40 -11.93
CA GLN A 28 54.81 4.17 -11.76
C GLN A 28 54.30 4.02 -10.33
N GLY A 29 55.09 4.40 -9.32
CA GLY A 29 54.68 4.41 -7.92
C GLY A 29 53.50 5.35 -7.65
N PHE A 30 53.49 6.56 -8.23
CA PHE A 30 52.36 7.48 -8.13
C PHE A 30 51.12 6.94 -8.83
N THR A 31 51.23 6.43 -10.05
CA THR A 31 50.10 5.84 -10.78
C THR A 31 49.52 4.63 -10.05
N ALA A 32 50.36 3.76 -9.50
CA ALA A 32 49.91 2.60 -8.72
C ALA A 32 49.23 3.02 -7.41
N ARG A 33 49.71 4.08 -6.74
CA ARG A 33 49.09 4.63 -5.54
C ARG A 33 47.72 5.26 -5.84
N ASP A 34 47.62 5.99 -6.93
CA ASP A 34 46.38 6.62 -7.37
C ASP A 34 45.33 5.57 -7.75
N LEU A 35 45.73 4.55 -8.52
CA LEU A 35 44.86 3.43 -8.87
C LEU A 35 44.39 2.67 -7.63
N ARG A 36 45.27 2.39 -6.66
CA ARG A 36 44.87 1.75 -5.39
C ARG A 36 43.87 2.60 -4.59
N THR A 37 44.05 3.91 -4.59
CA THR A 37 43.12 4.84 -3.90
C THR A 37 41.76 4.83 -4.59
N THR A 38 41.74 4.85 -5.92
CA THR A 38 40.53 4.78 -6.73
C THR A 38 39.80 3.45 -6.52
N VAL A 39 40.50 2.32 -6.60
CA VAL A 39 39.93 0.98 -6.36
C VAL A 39 39.33 0.87 -4.95
N ARG A 40 40.03 1.34 -3.91
CA ARG A 40 39.50 1.36 -2.53
C ARG A 40 38.26 2.24 -2.39
N THR A 41 38.22 3.36 -3.11
CA THR A 41 37.07 4.26 -3.10
C THR A 41 35.85 3.58 -3.73
N PHE A 42 36.01 2.94 -4.89
CA PHE A 42 34.93 2.19 -5.53
C PHE A 42 34.50 0.98 -4.71
N ASP A 43 35.45 0.24 -4.13
CA ASP A 43 35.15 -0.88 -3.23
C ASP A 43 34.31 -0.40 -2.04
N LYS A 44 34.68 0.72 -1.41
CA LYS A 44 33.87 1.31 -0.34
C LYS A 44 32.49 1.75 -0.84
N GLN A 45 32.38 2.40 -1.99
CA GLN A 45 31.08 2.82 -2.55
C GLN A 45 30.17 1.64 -2.92
N LEU A 46 30.74 0.48 -3.28
CA LEU A 46 29.99 -0.72 -3.60
C LEU A 46 29.61 -1.51 -2.34
N ASN A 47 30.58 -1.75 -1.47
CA ASN A 47 30.53 -2.77 -0.41
C ASN A 47 30.39 -2.20 1.00
N ASP A 48 30.35 -0.88 1.18
CA ASP A 48 30.04 -0.30 2.50
C ASP A 48 28.70 -0.85 3.01
N PRO A 49 28.66 -1.48 4.19
CA PRO A 49 27.49 -2.24 4.64
C PRO A 49 26.27 -1.36 4.97
N LYS A 50 26.45 -0.03 5.10
CA LYS A 50 25.37 0.90 5.42
C LYS A 50 24.96 1.77 4.24
N THR A 51 25.93 2.22 3.46
CA THR A 51 25.73 3.23 2.41
C THR A 51 26.09 2.75 1.02
N GLY A 52 26.75 1.59 0.93
CA GLY A 52 27.17 0.99 -0.32
C GLY A 52 25.99 0.59 -1.21
N TYR A 53 26.22 0.56 -2.52
CA TYR A 53 25.18 0.22 -3.49
C TYR A 53 24.55 -1.15 -3.26
N VAL A 54 25.34 -2.15 -2.83
CA VAL A 54 24.84 -3.51 -2.55
C VAL A 54 23.85 -3.51 -1.39
N ALA A 55 24.19 -2.83 -0.29
CA ALA A 55 23.31 -2.71 0.88
C ALA A 55 22.02 -1.99 0.51
N ARG A 56 22.12 -0.85 -0.19
CA ARG A 56 20.96 -0.06 -0.62
C ARG A 56 20.03 -0.86 -1.54
N LEU A 57 20.58 -1.59 -2.52
CA LEU A 57 19.79 -2.42 -3.42
C LEU A 57 19.07 -3.55 -2.67
N THR A 58 19.75 -4.17 -1.71
CA THR A 58 19.17 -5.20 -0.85
C THR A 58 17.99 -4.66 -0.04
N THR A 59 18.16 -3.49 0.59
CA THR A 59 17.08 -2.80 1.31
C THR A 59 15.92 -2.43 0.38
N CYS A 60 16.20 -1.89 -0.81
CA CYS A 60 15.16 -1.57 -1.79
C CYS A 60 14.36 -2.82 -2.20
N LYS A 61 15.03 -3.95 -2.43
CA LYS A 61 14.37 -5.22 -2.77
C LYS A 61 13.47 -5.71 -1.64
N ALA A 62 13.96 -5.67 -0.40
CA ALA A 62 13.17 -6.04 0.78
C ALA A 62 11.95 -5.12 0.96
N ASN A 63 12.14 -3.81 0.84
CA ASN A 63 11.06 -2.82 0.95
C ASN A 63 10.02 -3.03 -0.15
N ASN A 64 10.43 -3.31 -1.38
CA ASN A 64 9.51 -3.57 -2.48
C ASN A 64 8.66 -4.82 -2.24
N GLN A 65 9.26 -5.91 -1.74
CA GLN A 65 8.53 -7.12 -1.36
C GLN A 65 7.52 -6.87 -0.25
N ILE A 66 7.93 -6.16 0.81
CA ILE A 66 7.04 -5.80 1.92
C ILE A 66 5.88 -4.92 1.42
N LEU A 67 6.18 -3.93 0.58
CA LEU A 67 5.17 -3.04 0.02
C LEU A 67 4.18 -3.79 -0.88
N SER A 68 4.66 -4.69 -1.74
CA SER A 68 3.80 -5.52 -2.60
C SER A 68 2.82 -6.33 -1.77
N VAL A 69 3.31 -7.05 -0.75
CA VAL A 69 2.44 -7.82 0.15
C VAL A 69 1.45 -6.92 0.92
N GLY A 70 1.89 -5.72 1.32
CA GLY A 70 1.05 -4.73 1.97
C GLY A 70 -0.09 -4.23 1.06
N ILE A 71 0.21 -3.94 -0.21
CA ILE A 71 -0.76 -3.52 -1.21
C ILE A 71 -1.78 -4.63 -1.47
N ASP A 72 -1.33 -5.88 -1.63
CA ASP A 72 -2.22 -7.02 -1.86
C ASP A 72 -3.20 -7.22 -0.70
N ARG A 73 -2.73 -7.10 0.54
CA ARG A 73 -3.58 -7.16 1.75
C ARG A 73 -4.57 -6.00 1.81
N GLN A 74 -4.14 -4.79 1.48
CA GLN A 74 -5.04 -3.63 1.44
C GLN A 74 -6.13 -3.80 0.38
N ASN A 75 -5.77 -4.25 -0.82
CA ASN A 75 -6.73 -4.52 -1.89
C ASN A 75 -7.76 -5.60 -1.48
N ALA A 76 -7.31 -6.69 -0.85
CA ALA A 76 -8.21 -7.72 -0.33
C ALA A 76 -9.17 -7.19 0.76
N SER A 77 -8.67 -6.33 1.65
CA SER A 77 -9.49 -5.68 2.68
C SER A 77 -10.55 -4.75 2.07
N ILE A 78 -10.16 -3.94 1.08
CA ILE A 78 -11.08 -3.05 0.35
C ILE A 78 -12.16 -3.87 -0.36
N ALA A 79 -11.78 -4.92 -1.07
CA ALA A 79 -12.75 -5.80 -1.75
C ALA A 79 -13.73 -6.45 -0.75
N THR A 80 -13.24 -6.89 0.40
CA THR A 80 -14.08 -7.46 1.46
C THR A 80 -15.04 -6.42 2.03
N ASN A 81 -14.57 -5.21 2.31
CA ASN A 81 -15.42 -4.13 2.83
C ASN A 81 -16.47 -3.70 1.81
N ALA A 82 -16.12 -3.65 0.52
CA ALA A 82 -17.07 -3.38 -0.55
C ALA A 82 -18.17 -4.45 -0.62
N ALA A 83 -17.79 -5.74 -0.54
CA ALA A 83 -18.75 -6.84 -0.53
C ALA A 83 -19.69 -6.80 0.69
N ARG A 84 -19.15 -6.54 1.89
CA ARG A 84 -19.97 -6.37 3.11
C ARG A 84 -20.90 -5.17 3.01
N GLY A 85 -20.41 -4.05 2.47
CA GLY A 85 -21.22 -2.85 2.25
C GLY A 85 -22.37 -3.10 1.29
N ALA A 86 -22.12 -3.79 0.17
CA ALA A 86 -23.15 -4.17 -0.78
C ALA A 86 -24.21 -5.09 -0.15
N ALA A 87 -23.80 -6.09 0.64
CA ALA A 87 -24.71 -6.96 1.36
C ALA A 87 -25.57 -6.17 2.38
N ALA A 88 -24.95 -5.29 3.17
CA ALA A 88 -25.65 -4.45 4.14
C ALA A 88 -26.68 -3.52 3.48
N VAL A 89 -26.36 -2.95 2.31
CA VAL A 89 -27.31 -2.12 1.54
C VAL A 89 -28.48 -2.98 1.02
N ALA A 90 -28.21 -4.17 0.50
CA ALA A 90 -29.25 -5.08 0.03
C ALA A 90 -30.20 -5.51 1.18
N ASP A 91 -29.64 -5.82 2.34
CA ASP A 91 -30.41 -6.21 3.53
C ASP A 91 -31.23 -5.04 4.08
N ALA A 92 -30.64 -3.84 4.14
CA ALA A 92 -31.36 -2.63 4.53
C ALA A 92 -32.51 -2.33 3.56
N THR A 93 -32.28 -2.46 2.25
CA THR A 93 -33.31 -2.27 1.22
C THR A 93 -34.46 -3.24 1.41
N ARG A 94 -34.17 -4.52 1.66
CA ARG A 94 -35.18 -5.55 1.93
C ARG A 94 -35.96 -5.23 3.21
N SER A 95 -35.27 -4.85 4.28
CA SER A 95 -35.92 -4.48 5.54
C SER A 95 -36.84 -3.27 5.40
N VAL A 96 -36.46 -2.27 4.60
CA VAL A 96 -37.31 -1.10 4.32
C VAL A 96 -38.55 -1.51 3.52
N ALA A 97 -38.38 -2.35 2.48
CA ALA A 97 -39.50 -2.86 1.69
C ALA A 97 -40.49 -3.67 2.56
N ASP A 98 -39.99 -4.57 3.41
CA ASP A 98 -40.82 -5.34 4.33
C ASP A 98 -41.58 -4.45 5.32
N ALA A 99 -40.92 -3.41 5.83
CA ALA A 99 -41.55 -2.43 6.71
C ALA A 99 -42.67 -1.66 5.98
N GLN A 100 -42.43 -1.23 4.74
CA GLN A 100 -43.44 -0.54 3.93
C GLN A 100 -44.66 -1.42 3.66
N VAL A 101 -44.46 -2.70 3.37
CA VAL A 101 -45.56 -3.66 3.18
C VAL A 101 -46.38 -3.80 4.46
N LYS A 102 -45.73 -3.98 5.61
CA LYS A 102 -46.40 -4.06 6.92
C LYS A 102 -47.16 -2.78 7.25
N THR A 103 -46.57 -1.61 6.99
CA THR A 103 -47.24 -0.32 7.18
C THR A 103 -48.46 -0.20 6.27
N ALA A 104 -48.36 -0.57 4.99
CA ALA A 104 -49.48 -0.53 4.06
C ALA A 104 -50.61 -1.48 4.45
N GLU A 105 -50.29 -2.65 5.01
CA GLU A 105 -51.29 -3.59 5.54
C GLU A 105 -51.96 -3.04 6.81
N ALA A 106 -51.17 -2.50 7.74
CA ALA A 106 -51.68 -1.88 8.96
C ALA A 106 -52.59 -0.68 8.63
N GLN A 107 -52.20 0.14 7.67
CA GLN A 107 -53.00 1.28 7.20
C GLN A 107 -54.31 0.82 6.57
N ARG A 108 -54.29 -0.23 5.74
CA ARG A 108 -55.52 -0.84 5.18
C ARG A 108 -56.46 -1.32 6.28
N LYS A 109 -55.94 -2.01 7.31
CA LYS A 109 -56.72 -2.46 8.47
C LYS A 109 -57.31 -1.27 9.25
N ALA A 110 -56.52 -0.23 9.50
CA ALA A 110 -56.99 0.97 10.19
C ALA A 110 -58.08 1.71 9.40
N THR A 111 -57.91 1.87 8.08
CA THR A 111 -58.92 2.48 7.21
C THR A 111 -60.19 1.64 7.16
N ALA A 112 -60.09 0.31 7.12
CA ALA A 112 -61.26 -0.57 7.18
C ALA A 112 -62.06 -0.33 8.46
N ILE A 113 -61.40 -0.30 9.63
CA ILE A 113 -62.04 -0.02 10.92
C ILE A 113 -62.73 1.35 10.91
N LEU A 114 -62.06 2.39 10.42
CA LEU A 114 -62.61 3.75 10.37
C LEU A 114 -63.80 3.88 9.41
N ASN A 115 -63.81 3.13 8.30
CA ASN A 115 -64.88 3.17 7.31
C ASN A 115 -66.09 2.30 7.69
N THR A 116 -65.92 1.27 8.53
CA THR A 116 -67.03 0.57 9.16
C THR A 116 -67.57 1.36 10.34
N GLN A 117 -68.20 2.50 10.09
CA GLN A 117 -68.99 3.16 11.12
C GLN A 117 -70.20 2.30 11.50
N PRO A 118 -70.55 2.24 12.79
CA PRO A 118 -71.79 1.60 13.22
C PRO A 118 -73.00 2.28 12.58
N SER A 119 -73.93 1.46 12.09
CA SER A 119 -75.16 1.95 11.46
C SER A 119 -76.20 2.38 12.52
N GLY A 120 -77.03 3.36 12.18
CA GLY A 120 -78.13 3.83 13.05
C GLY A 120 -78.06 5.32 13.42
N ASP A 121 -79.24 5.94 13.54
CA ASP A 121 -79.37 7.39 13.75
C ASP A 121 -79.18 7.83 15.22
N THR A 122 -79.23 6.88 16.15
CA THR A 122 -79.09 7.13 17.60
C THR A 122 -77.93 6.34 18.19
N ALA A 123 -77.38 6.82 19.31
CA ALA A 123 -76.29 6.14 20.02
C ALA A 123 -76.66 4.69 20.39
N CYS A 124 -77.91 4.43 20.75
CA CYS A 124 -78.39 3.09 21.09
C CYS A 124 -78.43 2.15 19.87
N ALA A 125 -78.90 2.64 18.73
CA ALA A 125 -78.92 1.87 17.48
C ALA A 125 -77.50 1.50 17.01
N LYS A 126 -76.54 2.42 17.16
CA LYS A 126 -75.12 2.18 16.85
C LYS A 126 -74.48 1.12 17.75
N VAL A 127 -74.82 1.08 19.04
CA VAL A 127 -74.33 0.04 19.96
C VAL A 127 -74.89 -1.33 19.60
N LEU A 128 -76.18 -1.42 19.25
CA LEU A 128 -76.81 -2.67 18.82
C LEU A 128 -76.24 -3.20 17.49
N ASP A 129 -75.91 -2.33 16.54
CA ASP A 129 -75.24 -2.71 15.29
C ASP A 129 -73.83 -3.29 15.55
N VAL A 130 -73.08 -2.73 16.49
CA VAL A 130 -71.77 -3.29 16.90
C VAL A 130 -71.94 -4.65 17.56
N ASP A 131 -72.92 -4.80 18.47
CA ASP A 131 -73.18 -6.06 19.18
C ASP A 131 -73.58 -7.20 18.24
N ALA A 132 -74.45 -6.90 17.26
CA ALA A 132 -74.84 -7.85 16.21
C ALA A 132 -73.66 -8.31 15.34
N ARG A 133 -72.78 -7.38 14.93
CA ARG A 133 -71.58 -7.70 14.15
C ARG A 133 -70.57 -8.53 14.96
N LEU A 134 -70.43 -8.26 16.25
CA LEU A 134 -69.59 -9.04 17.16
C LEU A 134 -70.08 -10.48 17.28
N LEU A 135 -71.39 -10.68 17.47
CA LEU A 135 -72.03 -11.99 17.51
C LEU A 135 -71.87 -12.79 16.21
N GLU A 136 -71.89 -12.13 15.04
CA GLU A 136 -71.62 -12.79 13.75
C GLU A 136 -70.16 -13.19 13.59
N SER A 137 -69.21 -12.39 14.06
CA SER A 137 -67.77 -12.71 13.98
C SER A 137 -67.32 -13.87 14.88
N LEU A 138 -68.16 -14.29 15.82
CA LEU A 138 -67.91 -15.39 16.76
C LEU A 138 -68.43 -16.75 16.27
N LYS A 139 -69.09 -16.80 15.11
CA LYS A 139 -69.54 -18.03 14.43
C LYS A 139 -68.53 -18.47 13.37
#